data_AF-A0A8S2SJA6-F1
#
_entry.id   AF-A0A8S2SJA6-F1
#
_cell.length_a   1.000
_cell.length_b   1.000
_cell.length_c   1.000
_cell.angle_alpha   90.00
_cell.angle_beta   90.00
_cell.angle_gamma   90.00
#
_symmetry.space_group_name_H-M   'P 1'
#
loop_
_entity.id
_entity.type
_entity.pdbx_description
1 polymer ?
#
loop_
_entity_poly.entity_id
_entity_poly.type
_entity_poly.pdbx_seq_one_letter_code
_entity_poly.pdbx_strand_id
1 'polypeptide(L)' 'MKPLIYSVLDAEDKGIGWQRCGEDIVYYKNNLPAPDNSSSSLYSLSWTCKFPNNNDTYYFAHCYPYTYSDLQDYLNEIQ' A
#
# COMPACT_ATOMS: atom_id res chain seq x y z
N MET A 1 7.58 6.06 6.02
CA MET A 1 6.32 5.67 5.36
C MET A 1 6.01 4.23 5.75
N LYS A 2 4.80 3.91 6.22
CA LYS A 2 4.41 2.53 6.60
C LYS A 2 3.39 1.97 5.58
N PRO A 3 3.70 0.89 4.83
CA PRO A 3 2.79 0.33 3.83
C PRO A 3 1.44 -0.10 4.40
N LEU A 4 0.41 -0.16 3.57
CA LEU A 4 -0.86 -0.80 3.89
C LEU A 4 -0.91 -2.21 3.33
N ILE A 5 -1.54 -3.11 4.06
CA ILE A 5 -1.88 -4.46 3.62
C ILE A 5 -3.40 -4.65 3.65
N TYR A 6 -3.90 -5.47 2.74
CA TYR A 6 -5.26 -6.00 2.75
C TYR A 6 -5.18 -7.51 2.55
N SER A 7 -5.85 -8.25 3.41
CA SER A 7 -6.04 -9.70 3.30
C SER A 7 -7.45 -9.96 2.81
N VAL A 8 -7.62 -10.80 1.80
CA VAL A 8 -8.95 -11.18 1.30
C VAL A 8 -9.68 -12.00 2.37
N LEU A 9 -9.00 -12.97 2.98
CA LEU A 9 -9.63 -13.80 4.01
C LEU A 9 -10.01 -13.02 5.27
N ASP A 10 -9.14 -12.13 5.78
CA ASP A 10 -9.48 -11.33 6.97
C ASP A 10 -10.60 -10.32 6.68
N ALA A 11 -10.71 -9.83 5.45
CA ALA A 11 -11.82 -8.98 5.06
C ALA A 11 -13.15 -9.74 5.02
N GLU A 12 -13.16 -10.97 4.49
CA GLU A 12 -14.34 -11.82 4.41
C GLU A 12 -14.76 -12.35 5.79
N ASP A 13 -13.82 -12.90 6.57
CA ASP A 13 -14.12 -13.58 7.83
C ASP A 13 -14.27 -12.63 9.02
N LYS A 14 -13.48 -11.55 9.05
CA LYS A 14 -13.36 -10.65 10.21
C LYS A 14 -13.81 -9.23 9.91
N GLY A 15 -14.15 -8.90 8.67
CA GLY A 15 -14.47 -7.53 8.24
C GLY A 15 -13.28 -6.57 8.35
N ILE A 16 -12.04 -7.10 8.33
CA ILE A 16 -10.84 -6.28 8.46
C ILE A 16 -10.44 -5.76 7.08
N GLY A 17 -10.58 -4.45 6.87
CA GLY A 17 -10.12 -3.78 5.66
C GLY A 17 -8.62 -3.50 5.63
N TRP A 18 -8.23 -2.44 4.91
CA TRP A 18 -6.84 -2.01 4.82
C TRP A 18 -6.24 -1.66 6.19
N GLN A 19 -5.04 -2.14 6.47
CA GLN A 19 -4.34 -1.87 7.73
C GLN A 19 -2.86 -1.52 7.50
N ARG A 20 -2.28 -0.70 8.37
CA ARG A 20 -0.85 -0.38 8.32
C ARG A 20 -0.04 -1.60 8.76
N CYS A 21 0.84 -2.08 7.87
CA CYS A 21 1.63 -3.28 8.07
C CYS A 21 3.13 -2.99 8.03
N GLY A 22 3.92 -3.97 8.45
CA GLY A 22 5.36 -3.93 8.32
C GLY A 22 6.11 -3.60 9.62
N GLU A 23 7.27 -4.23 9.75
CA GLU A 23 8.32 -4.00 10.75
C GLU A 23 9.64 -3.62 10.05
N ASP A 24 10.66 -3.19 10.79
CA ASP A 24 12.00 -2.85 10.27
C ASP A 24 12.00 -1.92 9.05
N ILE A 25 11.20 -0.85 9.14
CA ILE A 25 10.94 0.05 8.02
C ILE A 25 12.08 1.06 7.88
N VAL A 26 12.78 1.01 6.76
CA VAL A 26 13.87 1.94 6.43
C VAL A 26 13.63 2.56 5.05
N TYR A 27 13.77 3.88 4.98
CA TYR A 27 13.74 4.62 3.73
C TYR A 27 15.09 5.30 3.52
N TYR A 28 15.76 4.98 2.41
CA TYR A 28 17.12 5.45 2.16
C TYR A 28 17.32 5.79 0.69
N LYS A 29 18.21 6.74 0.45
CA LYS A 29 18.65 7.10 -0.91
C LYS A 29 19.42 5.92 -1.49
N ASN A 30 19.06 5.49 -2.69
CA ASN A 30 19.80 4.46 -3.39
C ASN A 30 20.78 5.10 -4.40
N ASN A 31 21.77 4.32 -4.82
CA ASN A 31 22.79 4.77 -5.77
C ASN A 31 22.42 4.43 -7.22
N LEU A 32 21.12 4.26 -7.51
CA LEU A 32 20.66 3.98 -8.86
C LEU A 32 20.72 5.25 -9.71
N PRO A 33 21.14 5.14 -10.99
CA PRO A 33 21.10 6.27 -11.90
C PRO A 33 19.65 6.71 -12.11
N ALA A 34 19.42 8.02 -12.15
CA ALA A 34 18.10 8.55 -12.43
C ALA A 34 17.66 8.12 -13.85
N PRO A 35 16.39 7.70 -14.04
CA PRO A 35 15.91 7.13 -15.31
C PRO A 35 15.78 8.17 -16.43
N ASP A 36 15.94 9.45 -16.10
CA ASP A 36 16.01 10.58 -17.02
C ASP A 36 17.10 11.52 -16.48
N ASN A 37 17.70 12.39 -17.31
CA ASN A 37 18.77 13.35 -16.98
C ASN A 37 18.42 14.35 -15.85
N SER A 38 17.34 14.09 -15.11
CA SER A 38 17.06 14.66 -13.80
C SER A 38 18.20 14.39 -12.81
N SER A 39 18.58 15.43 -12.07
CA SER A 39 19.47 15.34 -10.90
C SER A 39 18.79 14.70 -9.68
N SER A 40 17.59 14.14 -9.87
CA SER A 40 16.75 13.60 -8.81
C SER A 40 17.32 12.28 -8.30
N SER A 41 17.56 12.23 -7.00
CA SER A 41 17.99 10.98 -6.36
C SER A 41 16.82 10.00 -6.25
N LEU A 42 17.06 8.74 -6.56
CA LEU A 42 16.12 7.66 -6.32
C LEU A 42 16.23 7.18 -4.87
N TYR A 43 15.13 6.64 -4.35
CA TYR A 43 15.02 6.15 -2.98
C TYR A 43 14.42 4.76 -2.95
N SER A 44 14.83 3.97 -1.96
CA SER A 44 14.32 2.63 -1.69
C SER A 44 13.63 2.58 -0.33
N LEU A 45 12.49 1.91 -0.29
CA LEU A 45 11.78 1.55 0.93
C LEU A 45 12.01 0.05 1.19
N SER A 46 12.62 -0.28 2.33
CA SER A 46 12.76 -1.66 2.80
C SER A 46 11.93 -1.86 4.06
N TRP A 47 11.27 -3.00 4.18
CA TRP A 47 10.41 -3.34 5.31
C TRP A 47 10.12 -4.85 5.32
N THR A 48 9.77 -5.40 6.48
CA THR A 48 9.46 -6.82 6.67
C THR A 48 7.95 -7.03 6.87
N CYS A 49 7.36 -7.97 6.13
CA CYS A 49 5.95 -8.37 6.27
C CYS A 49 5.80 -9.81 6.79
N LYS A 50 4.68 -10.09 7.45
CA LYS A 50 4.25 -11.46 7.83
C LYS A 50 2.93 -11.78 7.13
N PHE A 51 2.77 -13.04 6.73
CA PHE A 51 1.57 -13.56 6.04
C PHE A 51 0.99 -14.71 6.88
N PRO A 52 0.14 -14.40 7.88
CA PRO A 52 -0.32 -15.40 8.85
C PRO A 52 -1.36 -16.37 8.28
N ASN A 53 -2.14 -15.97 7.28
CA ASN A 53 -3.22 -16.79 6.75
C ASN A 53 -2.71 -17.69 5.62
N ASN A 54 -3.02 -18.99 5.71
CA ASN A 54 -2.67 -19.94 4.65
C ASN A 54 -3.62 -19.81 3.46
N ASN A 55 -3.11 -19.94 2.24
CA ASN A 55 -3.89 -19.80 0.99
C ASN A 55 -4.64 -18.46 0.83
N ASP A 56 -4.15 -17.40 1.47
CA ASP A 56 -4.73 -16.06 1.37
C ASP A 56 -4.14 -15.26 0.21
N THR A 57 -4.88 -14.24 -0.24
CA THR A 57 -4.40 -13.24 -1.20
C THR A 57 -4.19 -11.91 -0.47
N TYR A 58 -2.97 -11.39 -0.54
CA TYR A 58 -2.59 -10.12 0.08
C TYR A 58 -2.34 -9.05 -0.97
N TYR A 59 -2.88 -7.87 -0.75
CA TYR A 59 -2.61 -6.66 -1.54
C TYR A 59 -1.85 -5.64 -0.72
N PHE A 60 -0.97 -4.87 -1.38
CA PHE A 60 -0.24 -3.76 -0.77
C PHE A 60 -0.60 -2.43 -1.41
N ALA A 61 -0.64 -1.37 -0.59
CA ALA A 61 -0.86 -0.02 -1.07
C ALA A 61 0.03 1.00 -0.33
N HIS A 62 0.38 2.08 -1.02
CA HIS A 62 1.12 3.20 -0.45
C HIS A 62 0.23 4.05 0.47
N CYS A 63 -0.98 4.37 0.01
CA CYS A 63 -2.03 5.10 0.71
C CYS A 63 -3.32 4.29 0.71
N TYR A 64 -4.28 4.67 1.56
CA TYR A 64 -5.61 4.05 1.54
C TYR A 64 -6.21 4.24 0.15
N PRO A 65 -6.56 3.14 -0.55
CA PRO A 65 -7.13 3.26 -1.88
C PRO A 65 -8.45 4.03 -1.81
N TYR A 66 -8.65 4.90 -2.78
CA TYR A 66 -9.94 5.53 -3.04
C TYR A 66 -10.40 5.02 -4.39
N THR A 67 -11.47 4.24 -4.40
CA THR A 67 -11.87 3.51 -5.61
C THR A 67 -12.66 4.42 -6.55
N TYR A 68 -12.73 4.02 -7.81
CA TYR A 68 -13.57 4.71 -8.78
C TYR A 68 -15.04 4.77 -8.34
N SER A 69 -15.56 3.68 -7.76
CA SER A 69 -16.94 3.64 -7.24
C SER A 69 -17.13 4.65 -6.11
N ASP A 70 -16.19 4.72 -5.14
CA ASP A 70 -16.26 5.70 -4.05
C ASP A 70 -16.29 7.14 -4.60
N LEU A 71 -15.51 7.41 -5.66
CA LEU A 71 -15.52 8.70 -6.34
C LEU A 71 -16.88 8.99 -6.99
N GLN A 72 -17.48 8.02 -7.69
CA GLN A 72 -18.77 8.19 -8.34
C GLN A 72 -19.89 8.45 -7.32
N ASP A 73 -19.92 7.68 -6.23
CA ASP A 73 -20.91 7.84 -5.16
C ASP A 73 -20.79 9.23 -4.52
N TYR A 74 -19.56 9.65 -4.19
CA TYR A 74 -19.30 10.98 -3.66
C TYR A 74 -19.78 12.10 -4.61
N LEU A 75 -19.52 11.98 -5.91
CA LEU A 75 -19.96 12.97 -6.89
C LEU A 75 -21.49 13.02 -7.03
N ASN A 76 -22.17 11.88 -6.91
CA ASN A 76 -23.63 11.81 -6.93
C ASN A 76 -24.28 12.44 -5.69
N GLU A 77 -23.63 12.36 -4.51
CA GLU A 77 -24.14 12.96 -3.28
C GLU A 77 -24.09 14.49 -3.26
N ILE A 78 -23.15 15.09 -4.01
CA ILE A 78 -22.94 16.55 -4.02
C ILE A 78 -23.63 17.28 -5.18
N GLN A 79 -24.29 16.54 -6.09
CA GLN A 79 -25.03 17.10 -7.24
C GLN A 79 -26.49 17.35 -6.90
#